data_AF-A0A925I6F8-F1
#
_entry.id   AF-A0A925I6F8-F1
#
_cell.length_a   1.000
_cell.length_b   1.000
_cell.length_c   1.000
_cell.angle_alpha   90.00
_cell.angle_beta   90.00
_cell.angle_gamma   90.00
#
_symmetry.space_group_name_H-M   'P 1'
#
loop_
_entity.id
_entity.type
_entity.pdbx_description
1 polymer ?
#
loop_
_entity_poly.entity_id
_entity_poly.type
_entity_poly.pdbx_seq_one_letter_code
_entity_poly.pdbx_strand_id
1 'polypeptide(L)'
;MKELATPKAFPNKKFYLKKEEPGRVAAKILIETTSDSSGILKFNLAPGKYFIVDDLKKDSVAYFALLKKYKEGSSYYTPIDKECLKTWIETPELIIEVTKEGIKEFGINYYNDCTWNRIPCVHYLGTLPP
;
A
#
# COMPACT_ATOMS: atom_id res chain seq x y z
N MET A 1 14.70 3.29 -19.90
CA MET A 1 14.10 4.16 -18.87
C MET A 1 12.94 5.06 -19.34
N LYS A 2 12.59 5.15 -20.63
CA LYS A 2 11.46 6.00 -21.09
C LYS A 2 10.05 5.51 -20.67
N GLU A 3 9.86 4.21 -20.38
CA GLU A 3 8.54 3.65 -20.06
C GLU A 3 7.99 4.01 -18.69
N LEU A 4 8.83 4.39 -17.72
CA LEU A 4 8.39 4.80 -16.37
C LEU A 4 8.02 6.28 -16.27
N ALA A 5 8.27 7.07 -17.32
CA ALA A 5 8.04 8.52 -17.31
C ALA A 5 6.56 8.90 -17.48
N THR A 6 5.72 7.99 -17.97
CA THR A 6 4.29 8.23 -18.19
C THR A 6 3.48 7.18 -17.43
N PRO A 7 2.79 7.58 -16.34
CA PRO A 7 1.90 6.68 -15.61
C PRO A 7 0.87 6.06 -16.55
N LYS A 8 0.66 4.76 -16.42
CA LYS A 8 -0.39 4.00 -17.13
C LYS A 8 -1.45 3.57 -16.12
N ALA A 9 -2.67 3.33 -16.61
CA ALA A 9 -3.74 2.75 -15.80
C ALA A 9 -3.26 1.44 -15.16
N PHE A 10 -3.49 1.29 -13.86
CA PHE A 10 -3.16 0.07 -13.12
C PHE A 10 -4.46 -0.63 -12.69
N PRO A 11 -5.04 -1.51 -13.54
CA PRO A 11 -6.30 -2.18 -13.26
C PRO A 11 -6.14 -3.31 -12.24
N ASN A 12 -7.25 -3.67 -11.59
CA ASN A 12 -7.36 -4.79 -10.65
C ASN A 12 -6.46 -4.69 -9.41
N LYS A 13 -5.99 -3.49 -9.07
CA LYS A 13 -5.21 -3.24 -7.86
C LYS A 13 -6.17 -2.97 -6.71
N LYS A 14 -6.00 -3.75 -5.63
CA LYS A 14 -6.77 -3.59 -4.40
C LYS A 14 -6.24 -2.47 -3.54
N PHE A 15 -7.16 -1.66 -3.03
CA PHE A 15 -6.90 -0.63 -2.05
C PHE A 15 -7.93 -0.71 -0.94
N TYR A 16 -7.49 -0.28 0.24
CA TYR A 16 -8.29 -0.28 1.45
C TYR A 16 -8.33 1.12 2.00
N LEU A 17 -9.53 1.63 2.19
CA LEU A 17 -9.75 2.96 2.76
C LEU A 17 -10.20 2.82 4.21
N LYS A 18 -9.58 3.63 5.07
CA LYS A 18 -9.79 3.67 6.51
C LYS A 18 -10.04 5.09 6.96
N LYS A 19 -10.81 5.27 8.02
CA LYS A 19 -10.94 6.58 8.67
C LYS A 19 -9.68 6.86 9.47
N GLU A 20 -9.28 8.12 9.55
CA GLU A 20 -8.22 8.53 10.46
C GLU A 20 -8.62 8.22 11.91
N GLU A 21 -7.86 7.33 12.55
CA GLU A 21 -8.00 6.90 13.95
C GLU A 21 -6.60 6.74 14.56
N PRO A 22 -6.44 6.82 15.90
CA PRO A 22 -5.16 6.56 16.56
C PRO A 22 -4.67 5.13 16.27
N GLY A 23 -3.57 5.01 15.53
CA GLY A 23 -2.97 3.72 15.14
C GLY A 23 -3.53 3.15 13.83
N ARG A 24 -2.79 3.32 12.72
CA ARG A 24 -3.30 3.03 11.37
C ARG A 24 -3.46 1.55 11.07
N VAL A 25 -2.59 0.72 11.65
CA VAL A 25 -2.66 -0.74 11.52
C VAL A 25 -3.92 -1.30 12.20
N ALA A 26 -4.28 -0.74 13.35
CA ALA A 26 -5.45 -1.15 14.12
C ALA A 26 -6.77 -0.55 13.60
N ALA A 27 -6.70 0.58 12.89
CA ALA A 27 -7.87 1.23 12.31
C ALA A 27 -8.68 0.28 11.41
N LYS A 28 -10.00 0.35 11.55
CA LYS A 28 -10.93 -0.54 10.83
C LYS A 28 -10.97 -0.20 9.35
N ILE A 29 -10.96 -1.23 8.51
CA ILE A 29 -11.23 -1.09 7.07
C ILE A 29 -12.69 -0.65 6.89
N LEU A 30 -12.88 0.52 6.27
CA LEU A 30 -14.21 1.03 5.94
C LEU A 30 -14.67 0.54 4.58
N ILE A 31 -13.78 0.61 3.59
CA ILE A 31 -14.09 0.25 2.20
C ILE A 31 -12.91 -0.55 1.65
N GLU A 32 -13.22 -1.70 1.04
CA GLU A 32 -12.33 -2.40 0.12
C GLU A 32 -12.75 -2.02 -1.30
N THR A 33 -11.78 -1.59 -2.12
CA THR A 33 -12.03 -1.21 -3.50
C THR A 33 -10.94 -1.77 -4.41
N THR A 34 -11.26 -1.90 -5.69
CA THR A 34 -10.36 -2.40 -6.72
C THR A 34 -10.42 -1.45 -7.90
N SER A 35 -9.27 -1.07 -8.44
CA SER A 35 -9.21 -0.20 -9.62
C SER A 35 -9.82 -0.86 -10.85
N ASP A 36 -10.59 -0.08 -11.62
CA ASP A 36 -11.18 -0.54 -12.86
C ASP A 36 -10.15 -0.63 -14.01
N SER A 37 -10.60 -0.98 -15.21
CA SER A 37 -9.75 -1.07 -16.42
C SER A 37 -9.02 0.23 -16.76
N SER A 38 -9.53 1.37 -16.29
CA SER A 38 -8.94 2.70 -16.48
C SER A 38 -8.06 3.13 -15.29
N GLY A 39 -7.91 2.29 -14.27
CA GLY A 39 -7.15 2.61 -13.07
C GLY A 39 -7.90 3.50 -12.08
N ILE A 40 -9.21 3.69 -12.25
CA ILE A 40 -10.01 4.61 -11.44
C ILE A 40 -10.61 3.88 -10.23
N LEU A 41 -10.61 4.57 -9.08
CA LEU A 41 -11.28 4.16 -7.86
C LEU A 41 -12.48 5.07 -7.61
N LYS A 42 -13.65 4.49 -7.30
CA LYS A 42 -14.87 5.23 -6.98
C LYS A 42 -15.40 4.81 -5.62
N PHE A 43 -15.72 5.77 -4.77
CA PHE A 43 -16.30 5.55 -3.45
C PHE A 43 -17.10 6.78 -3.01
N ASN A 44 -18.11 6.55 -2.18
CA ASN A 44 -18.91 7.60 -1.55
C ASN A 44 -18.53 7.69 -0.07
N LEU A 45 -18.10 8.87 0.37
CA LEU A 45 -17.64 9.10 1.74
C LEU A 45 -18.39 10.27 2.37
N ALA A 46 -18.66 10.14 3.66
CA ALA A 46 -19.07 11.28 4.47
C ALA A 46 -17.89 12.23 4.69
N PRO A 47 -18.14 13.49 5.07
CA PRO A 47 -17.07 14.40 5.44
C PRO A 47 -16.19 13.84 6.57
N GLY A 48 -14.87 13.94 6.40
CA GLY A 48 -13.88 13.42 7.34
C GLY A 48 -12.51 13.18 6.70
N LYS A 49 -11.54 12.81 7.54
CA LYS A 49 -10.20 12.43 7.11
C LYS A 49 -10.08 10.92 6.97
N TYR A 50 -9.50 10.50 5.87
CA TYR A 50 -9.33 9.10 5.49
C TYR A 50 -7.93 8.87 4.97
N PHE A 51 -7.49 7.62 5.02
CA PHE A 51 -6.25 7.20 4.41
C PHE A 51 -6.44 5.91 3.62
N ILE A 52 -5.67 5.81 2.54
CA ILE A 52 -5.69 4.69 1.61
C ILE A 52 -4.40 3.91 1.81
N VAL A 53 -4.53 2.59 1.91
CA VAL A 53 -3.42 1.64 2.01
C VAL A 53 -3.63 0.51 1.02
N ASP A 54 -2.54 -0.16 0.66
CA ASP A 54 -2.59 -1.36 -0.17
C ASP A 54 -2.85 -2.63 0.66
N ASP A 55 -2.83 -3.78 -0.02
CA ASP A 55 -3.00 -5.11 0.54
C ASP A 55 -1.95 -5.52 1.58
N LEU A 56 -0.72 -5.01 1.46
CA LEU A 56 0.38 -5.35 2.38
C LEU A 56 0.31 -4.52 3.68
N LYS A 57 -0.37 -3.37 3.63
CA LYS A 57 -0.53 -2.43 4.75
C LYS A 57 -1.93 -2.43 5.39
N LYS A 58 -2.83 -3.30 4.92
CA LYS A 58 -4.27 -3.23 5.24
C LYS A 58 -4.62 -3.49 6.70
N ASP A 59 -3.87 -4.29 7.46
CA ASP A 59 -4.20 -4.63 8.84
C ASP A 59 -3.03 -5.28 9.60
N SER A 60 -3.25 -5.57 10.88
CA SER A 60 -2.28 -6.27 11.73
C SER A 60 -1.97 -7.69 11.23
N VAL A 61 -2.92 -8.36 10.57
CA VAL A 61 -2.71 -9.70 10.01
C VAL A 61 -1.66 -9.64 8.91
N ALA A 62 -1.75 -8.67 8.00
CA ALA A 62 -0.75 -8.44 6.97
C ALA A 62 0.63 -8.11 7.58
N TYR A 63 0.67 -7.24 8.59
CA TYR A 63 1.89 -6.91 9.32
C TYR A 63 2.56 -8.16 9.96
N PHE A 64 1.81 -8.96 10.71
CA PHE A 64 2.35 -10.16 11.35
C PHE A 64 2.72 -11.25 10.34
N ALA A 65 2.02 -11.33 9.20
CA ALA A 65 2.39 -12.24 8.11
C ALA A 65 3.75 -11.88 7.52
N LEU A 66 4.04 -10.59 7.30
CA LEU A 66 5.34 -10.10 6.84
C LEU A 66 6.45 -10.40 7.85
N LEU A 67 6.22 -10.06 9.13
CA LEU A 67 7.16 -10.38 10.21
C LEU A 67 7.48 -11.87 10.27
N LYS A 68 6.46 -12.73 10.19
CA LYS A 68 6.63 -14.19 10.24
C LYS A 68 7.42 -14.69 9.03
N LYS A 69 7.07 -14.23 7.83
CA LYS A 69 7.67 -14.70 6.57
C LYS A 69 9.16 -14.36 6.47
N TYR A 70 9.55 -13.16 6.90
CA TYR A 70 10.89 -12.63 6.70
C TYR A 70 11.73 -12.57 7.98
N LYS A 71 11.27 -13.19 9.07
CA LYS A 71 11.89 -13.12 10.41
C LYS A 71 13.39 -13.46 10.39
N GLU A 72 13.75 -14.58 9.80
CA GLU A 72 15.11 -15.16 9.85
C GLU A 72 15.92 -14.91 8.57
N GLY A 73 15.34 -14.28 7.56
CA GLY A 73 15.94 -14.21 6.22
C GLY A 73 15.98 -15.57 5.51
N SER A 74 16.67 -15.63 4.37
CA SER A 74 16.99 -16.86 3.64
C SER A 74 18.21 -16.63 2.72
N SER A 75 18.57 -17.63 1.92
CA SER A 75 19.57 -17.46 0.84
C SER A 75 19.17 -16.42 -0.22
N TYR A 76 17.88 -16.07 -0.31
CA TYR A 76 17.36 -15.15 -1.32
C TYR A 76 17.00 -13.77 -0.77
N TYR A 77 16.96 -13.59 0.55
CA TYR A 77 16.55 -12.32 1.14
C TYR A 77 17.11 -12.11 2.54
N THR A 78 17.33 -10.85 2.92
CA THR A 78 17.74 -10.50 4.28
C THR A 78 16.60 -10.73 5.28
N PRO A 79 16.90 -10.88 6.58
CA PRO A 79 15.91 -10.72 7.63
C PRO A 79 15.22 -9.35 7.50
N ILE A 80 13.94 -9.28 7.90
CA ILE A 80 13.17 -8.05 7.83
C ILE A 80 13.64 -7.02 8.86
N ASP A 81 13.86 -5.80 8.40
CA ASP A 81 14.07 -4.65 9.28
C ASP A 81 12.73 -4.25 9.93
N LYS A 82 12.65 -4.43 11.25
CA LYS A 82 11.45 -4.18 12.04
C LYS A 82 11.13 -2.69 12.17
N GLU A 83 12.15 -1.82 12.22
CA GLU A 83 11.96 -0.37 12.32
C GLU A 83 11.50 0.20 10.98
N CYS A 84 12.10 -0.28 9.89
CA CYS A 84 11.59 0.00 8.54
C CYS A 84 10.14 -0.47 8.42
N LEU A 85 9.83 -1.72 8.79
CA LEU A 85 8.48 -2.28 8.61
C LEU A 85 7.44 -1.47 9.39
N LYS A 86 7.76 -1.10 10.63
CA LYS A 86 6.89 -0.25 11.46
C LYS A 86 6.65 1.11 10.82
N THR A 87 7.67 1.73 10.25
CA THR A 87 7.54 3.03 9.59
C THR A 87 6.74 2.92 8.29
N TRP A 88 7.03 1.90 7.49
CA TRP A 88 6.39 1.67 6.20
C TRP A 88 4.90 1.33 6.33
N ILE A 89 4.52 0.50 7.31
CA ILE A 89 3.11 0.13 7.54
C ILE A 89 2.26 1.30 8.03
N GLU A 90 2.86 2.23 8.78
CA GLU A 90 2.21 3.47 9.23
C GLU A 90 2.18 4.55 8.14
N THR A 91 2.89 4.36 7.03
CA THR A 91 2.90 5.30 5.90
C THR A 91 1.81 4.91 4.88
N PRO A 92 0.73 5.70 4.75
CA PRO A 92 -0.33 5.42 3.78
C PRO A 92 0.12 5.73 2.35
N GLU A 93 -0.61 5.21 1.37
CA GLU A 93 -0.42 5.60 -0.04
C GLU A 93 -0.98 6.99 -0.32
N LEU A 94 -2.09 7.34 0.34
CA LEU A 94 -2.71 8.66 0.24
C LEU A 94 -3.49 9.00 1.52
N ILE A 95 -3.50 10.26 1.89
CA ILE A 95 -4.42 10.82 2.89
C ILE A 95 -5.37 11.76 2.15
N ILE A 96 -6.67 11.59 2.36
CA ILE A 96 -7.70 12.44 1.78
C ILE A 96 -8.56 13.07 2.87
N GLU A 97 -8.97 14.30 2.65
CA GLU A 97 -9.94 15.00 3.48
C GLU A 97 -11.18 15.29 2.63
N VAL A 98 -12.30 14.74 3.07
CA VAL A 98 -13.62 14.92 2.45
C VAL A 98 -14.31 16.06 3.17
N THR A 99 -14.64 17.13 2.47
CA THR A 99 -15.43 18.23 3.04
C THR A 99 -16.90 18.09 2.64
N LYS A 100 -17.77 18.99 3.13
CA LYS A 100 -19.18 19.01 2.74
C LYS A 100 -19.38 19.38 1.27
N GLU A 101 -18.44 20.12 0.70
CA GLU A 101 -18.42 20.48 -0.72
C GLU A 101 -17.89 19.33 -1.61
N GLY A 102 -17.42 18.23 -1.02
CA GLY A 102 -16.88 17.06 -1.72
C GLY A 102 -15.36 16.94 -1.61
N ILE A 103 -14.77 16.21 -2.56
CA ILE A 103 -13.31 16.11 -2.72
C ILE A 103 -12.88 16.64 -4.09
N LYS A 104 -11.64 17.12 -4.16
CA LYS A 104 -10.95 17.27 -5.45
C LYS A 104 -10.53 15.89 -5.94
N GLU A 105 -10.40 15.73 -7.25
CA GLU A 105 -9.81 14.54 -7.85
C GLU A 105 -8.35 14.38 -7.35
N PHE A 106 -7.98 13.15 -6.97
CA PHE A 106 -6.63 12.84 -6.50
C PHE A 106 -6.03 11.74 -7.37
N GLY A 107 -4.76 11.91 -7.74
CA GLY A 107 -3.99 10.88 -8.43
C GLY A 107 -2.99 10.24 -7.49
N ILE A 108 -2.88 8.91 -7.52
CA ILE A 108 -1.83 8.16 -6.84
C ILE A 108 -1.02 7.45 -7.92
N ASN A 109 0.29 7.69 -7.95
CA ASN A 109 1.20 6.90 -8.78
C ASN A 109 1.70 5.74 -7.95
N TYR A 110 1.48 4.52 -8.43
CA TYR A 110 1.88 3.31 -7.74
C TYR A 110 2.81 2.50 -8.65
N TYR A 111 3.94 2.07 -8.11
CA TYR A 111 4.90 1.24 -8.83
C TYR A 111 4.52 -0.22 -8.71
N ASN A 112 4.43 -0.93 -9.84
CA ASN A 112 4.23 -2.37 -9.84
C ASN A 112 5.57 -3.07 -9.58
N ASP A 113 5.99 -3.08 -8.32
CA ASP A 113 7.24 -3.72 -7.95
C ASP A 113 7.19 -5.22 -8.19
N CYS A 114 8.32 -5.77 -8.62
CA CYS A 114 8.52 -7.21 -8.64
C CYS A 114 8.31 -7.78 -7.23
N THR A 115 7.81 -9.01 -7.15
CA THR A 115 7.44 -9.64 -5.87
C THR A 115 8.59 -9.69 -4.85
N TRP A 116 9.84 -9.68 -5.29
CA TRP A 116 11.04 -9.67 -4.46
C TRP A 116 11.49 -8.28 -3.96
N ASN A 117 11.01 -7.18 -4.56
CA ASN A 117 11.32 -5.81 -4.15
C ASN A 117 10.12 -5.05 -3.58
N ARG A 118 8.94 -5.67 -3.61
CA ARG A 118 7.67 -5.05 -3.20
C ARG A 118 7.57 -4.69 -1.70
N ILE A 119 8.49 -5.20 -0.88
CA ILE A 119 8.59 -4.88 0.54
C ILE A 119 9.94 -4.18 0.75
N PRO A 120 9.96 -2.86 0.98
CA PRO A 120 11.22 -2.10 1.03
C PRO A 120 12.09 -2.42 2.26
N CYS A 121 11.56 -3.18 3.21
CA CYS A 121 12.24 -3.54 4.47
C CYS A 121 12.97 -4.89 4.42
N VAL A 122 13.08 -5.47 3.22
CA VAL A 122 13.78 -6.72 2.94
C VAL A 122 14.57 -6.53 1.65
N HIS A 123 15.84 -6.95 1.62
CA HIS A 123 16.65 -6.91 0.41
C HIS A 123 16.73 -8.28 -0.24
N TYR A 124 16.46 -8.34 -1.55
CA TYR A 124 16.68 -9.54 -2.35
C TYR A 124 18.18 -9.76 -2.58
N LEU A 125 18.65 -10.99 -2.32
CA LEU A 125 20.05 -11.40 -2.42
C LEU A 125 20.32 -12.33 -3.62
N GLY A 126 19.27 -12.79 -4.30
CA GLY A 126 19.42 -13.67 -5.45
C GLY A 126 19.93 -12.93 -6.69
N THR A 127 20.39 -13.68 -7.67
CA THR A 127 20.64 -13.11 -9.00
C THR A 127 19.32 -12.62 -9.58
N LEU A 128 19.32 -11.42 -10.18
CA LEU A 128 18.14 -10.92 -10.87
C LEU A 128 17.68 -11.98 -11.89
N PRO A 129 16.40 -12.37 -11.89
CA PRO A 129 15.89 -13.26 -12.92
C PRO A 129 16.06 -12.59 -14.30
N PRO A 130 16.30 -13.38 -15.37
CA PRO A 130 16.46 -12.86 -16.73
C PRO A 130 15.22 -12.11 -17.24
#